data_AF-E3E847-F1
#
_entry.id   AF-E3E847-F1
#
_cell.length_a   1.000
_cell.length_b   1.000
_cell.length_c   1.000
_cell.angle_alpha   90.00
_cell.angle_beta   90.00
_cell.angle_gamma   90.00
#
_symmetry.space_group_name_H-M   'P 1'
#
loop_
_entity.id
_entity.type
_entity.pdbx_description
1 polymer ?
#
loop_
_entity_poly.entity_id
_entity_poly.type
_entity_poly.pdbx_seq_one_letter_code
_entity_poly.pdbx_strand_id
1 'polypeptide(L)' 'MKGRVEGMDEKNTDYSAKKRVLLEQGLISRQALELIIELETELDFLSKQNESFRKALRAKSAQSPRMATKLRDALYE' A
#
# COMPACT_ATOMS: atom_id res chain seq x y z
N MET A 1 7.48 -8.53 -10.56
CA MET A 1 7.39 -7.52 -9.49
C MET A 1 7.68 -8.17 -8.13
N LYS A 2 8.91 -8.68 -7.88
CA LYS A 2 9.20 -9.45 -6.65
C LYS A 2 10.06 -8.69 -5.62
N GLY A 3 10.74 -7.61 -6.00
CA GLY A 3 11.66 -6.89 -5.09
C GLY A 3 11.08 -5.72 -4.29
N ARG A 4 9.77 -5.44 -4.34
CA ARG A 4 9.19 -4.25 -3.67
C ARG A 4 8.63 -4.54 -2.27
N VAL A 5 8.39 -5.82 -1.93
CA VAL A 5 7.83 -6.24 -0.64
C VAL A 5 8.95 -6.52 0.37
N GLU A 6 9.99 -7.26 -0.03
CA GLU A 6 11.15 -7.56 0.83
C GLU A 6 11.87 -6.30 1.32
N GLY A 7 12.05 -5.29 0.45
CA GLY A 7 12.68 -4.02 0.85
C GLY A 7 11.81 -3.10 1.72
N MET A 8 10.53 -3.41 1.92
CA MET A 8 9.63 -2.66 2.82
C MET A 8 9.66 -3.27 4.23
N ASP A 9 9.78 -4.59 4.34
CA ASP A 9 9.90 -5.31 5.61
C ASP A 9 11.25 -5.05 6.31
N GLU A 10 12.36 -5.00 5.56
CA GLU A 10 13.68 -4.61 6.10
C GLU A 10 13.69 -3.15 6.58
N LYS A 11 13.01 -2.25 5.88
CA LYS A 11 12.89 -0.85 6.30
C LYS A 11 12.01 -0.71 7.53
N ASN A 12 10.92 -1.47 7.64
CA ASN A 12 10.04 -1.45 8.81
C ASN A 12 10.74 -1.95 10.08
N THR A 13 11.57 -2.98 9.96
CA THR A 13 12.40 -3.45 11.09
C THR A 13 13.43 -2.39 11.50
N ASP A 14 14.04 -1.70 10.54
CA ASP A 14 14.97 -0.59 10.78
C ASP A 14 14.29 0.63 11.45
N TYR A 15 13.07 0.98 11.06
CA TYR A 15 12.30 2.06 11.69
C TYR A 15 11.82 1.71 13.10
N SER A 16 11.44 0.45 13.36
CA SER A 16 11.06 0.00 14.70
C SER A 16 12.21 0.15 15.70
N ALA A 17 13.43 -0.23 15.28
CA ALA A 17 14.63 -0.06 16.09
C ALA A 17 14.94 1.43 16.35
N LYS A 18 14.86 2.28 15.31
CA LYS A 18 15.07 3.73 15.45
C LYS A 18 14.08 4.39 16.40
N LYS A 19 12.80 4.02 16.37
CA LYS A 19 11.78 4.56 17.30
C LYS A 19 12.09 4.23 18.76
N ARG A 20 12.57 3.01 19.04
CA ARG A 20 12.99 2.63 20.40
C ARG A 20 14.17 3.46 20.87
N VAL A 21 15.20 3.62 20.02
CA VAL A 21 16.36 4.46 20.33
C VAL A 21 15.95 5.92 20.58
N LEU A 22 15.05 6.49 19.79
CA LEU A 22 14.55 7.85 20.00
C LEU A 22 13.77 8.01 21.32
N LEU A 23 13.01 6.98 21.73
CA LEU A 23 12.32 6.98 23.03
C LEU A 23 13.32 6.90 24.19
N GLU A 24 14.29 5.99 24.10
CA GLU A 24 15.34 5.80 25.11
C GLU A 24 16.21 7.06 25.29
N GLN A 25 16.45 7.79 24.19
CA GLN A 25 17.14 9.08 24.20
C GLN A 25 16.26 10.25 24.69
N GLY A 26 14.96 10.01 24.93
CA GLY A 26 14.01 11.05 25.34
C GLY A 26 13.70 12.08 24.25
N LEU A 27 14.04 11.80 22.99
CA LEU A 27 13.80 12.67 21.84
C LEU A 27 12.33 12.63 21.38
N ILE A 28 11.61 11.57 21.76
CA ILE A 28 10.17 11.46 21.56
C ILE A 28 9.50 11.09 22.88
N SER A 29 8.31 11.64 23.12
CA SER A 29 7.50 11.24 24.27
C SER A 29 6.83 9.89 24.03
N ARG A 30 6.36 9.27 25.12
CA ARG A 30 5.56 8.04 25.03
C ARG A 30 4.28 8.23 24.22
N GLN A 31 3.60 9.37 24.36
CA GLN A 31 2.41 9.67 23.57
C GLN A 31 2.74 9.81 22.07
N ALA A 32 3.91 10.38 21.73
CA ALA A 32 4.36 10.46 20.36
C ALA A 32 4.62 9.06 19.78
N LEU A 33 5.20 8.14 20.56
CA LEU A 33 5.39 6.76 20.13
C LEU A 33 4.06 6.03 19.90
N GLU A 34 3.08 6.21 20.79
CA GLU A 34 1.74 5.63 20.64
C GLU A 34 1.06 6.12 19.35
N LEU A 35 1.11 7.43 19.08
CA LEU A 35 0.59 8.01 17.83
C LEU A 35 1.30 7.45 16.59
N ILE A 36 2.62 7.28 16.64
CA ILE A 36 3.37 6.69 15.51
C ILE A 36 2.91 5.26 15.23
N ILE A 37 2.66 4.46 16.27
CA ILE A 37 2.14 3.09 16.11
C ILE A 37 0.74 3.12 15.49
N GLU A 38 -0.16 3.98 15.97
CA GLU A 38 -1.51 4.12 15.40
C GLU A 38 -1.45 4.49 13.91
N LEU A 39 -0.63 5.48 13.55
CA LEU A 39 -0.47 5.91 12.16
C LEU A 39 0.08 4.79 11.26
N GLU A 40 1.03 3.99 11.75
CA GLU A 40 1.54 2.84 11.00
C GLU A 40 0.46 1.77 10.77
N THR A 41 -0.38 1.50 11.77
CA THR A 41 -1.48 0.55 11.63
C THR A 41 -2.52 1.02 10.61
N GLU A 42 -2.84 2.32 10.61
CA GLU A 42 -3.75 2.90 9.63
C GLU A 42 -3.16 2.86 8.21
N LEU A 43 -1.85 3.13 8.07
CA LEU A 43 -1.17 3.10 6.78
C LEU A 43 -1.13 1.68 6.19
N ASP A 44 -0.89 0.66 7.01
CA ASP A 44 -0.97 -0.75 6.59
C ASP A 44 -2.40 -1.12 6.16
N PHE A 45 -3.41 -0.70 6.92
CA PHE A 45 -4.81 -0.91 6.59
C PHE A 45 -5.18 -0.28 5.24
N LEU A 46 -4.84 1.00 5.03
CA LEU A 46 -5.08 1.71 3.77
C LEU A 46 -4.32 1.09 2.60
N SER A 47 -3.12 0.58 2.84
CA SER A 47 -2.32 -0.10 1.81
C SER A 47 -2.99 -1.40 1.34
N LYS A 48 -3.49 -2.20 2.29
CA LYS A 48 -4.25 -3.43 2.00
C LYS A 48 -5.56 -3.13 1.27
N GLN A 49 -6.29 -2.09 1.70
CA GLN A 49 -7.50 -1.65 1.00
C GLN A 49 -7.21 -1.21 -0.43
N ASN A 50 -6.17 -0.41 -0.64
CA ASN A 50 -5.75 0.01 -1.98
C ASN A 50 -5.38 -1.17 -2.87
N GLU A 51 -4.67 -2.17 -2.33
CA GLU A 51 -4.35 -3.38 -3.09
C GLU A 51 -5.62 -4.15 -3.48
N SER A 52 -6.58 -4.26 -2.56
CA SER A 52 -7.90 -4.86 -2.82
C SER A 52 -8.65 -4.11 -3.93
N PHE A 53 -8.73 -2.78 -3.86
CA PHE A 53 -9.37 -1.98 -4.90
C PHE A 53 -8.67 -2.12 -6.26
N ARG A 54 -7.33 -2.15 -6.29
CA ARG A 54 -6.58 -2.41 -7.53
C ARG A 54 -6.86 -3.81 -8.09
N LYS A 55 -6.98 -4.83 -7.23
CA LYS A 55 -7.38 -6.18 -7.65
C LYS A 55 -8.80 -6.18 -8.24
N ALA A 56 -9.75 -5.55 -7.56
CA ALA A 56 -11.13 -5.42 -8.03
C ALA A 56 -11.23 -4.65 -9.35
N LEU A 57 -10.49 -3.54 -9.50
CA LEU A 57 -10.44 -2.77 -10.73
C LEU A 57 -9.87 -3.59 -11.89
N ARG A 58 -8.78 -4.33 -11.66
CA ARG A 58 -8.21 -5.24 -12.67
C ARG A 58 -9.20 -6.33 -13.07
N ALA A 59 -9.88 -6.94 -12.11
CA ALA A 59 -10.91 -7.95 -12.38
C ALA A 59 -12.07 -7.37 -13.22
N LYS A 60 -12.55 -6.17 -12.88
CA LYS A 60 -13.58 -5.46 -13.64
C LYS A 60 -13.11 -5.06 -15.04
N SER A 61 -11.86 -4.62 -15.19
CA SER A 61 -11.27 -4.32 -16.51
C SER A 61 -11.08 -5.57 -17.37
N ALA A 62 -10.80 -6.72 -16.76
CA ALA A 62 -10.72 -8.01 -17.46
C ALA A 62 -12.10 -8.58 -17.82
N GLN A 63 -13.13 -8.27 -17.01
CA GLN A 63 -14.54 -8.56 -17.32
C GLN A 63 -15.17 -7.58 -18.31
N SER A 64 -14.61 -6.38 -18.49
CA SER A 64 -14.95 -5.48 -19.60
C SER A 64 -14.39 -6.12 -20.88
N PRO A 65 -15.22 -6.78 -21.68
CA PRO A 65 -14.71 -7.63 -22.75
C PRO A 65 -14.18 -6.73 -23.87
N ARG A 66 -13.41 -7.35 -24.77
CA ARG A 66 -13.17 -7.02 -26.19
C ARG A 66 -14.35 -6.42 -27.01
N MET A 67 -15.49 -6.09 -26.42
CA MET A 67 -16.63 -5.42 -27.04
C MET A 67 -16.29 -3.98 -27.46
N ALA A 68 -15.36 -3.30 -26.77
CA ALA A 68 -14.86 -1.99 -27.20
C ALA A 68 -14.06 -2.06 -28.52
N THR A 69 -13.36 -3.18 -28.78
CA THR A 69 -12.65 -3.38 -30.05
C THR A 69 -13.61 -3.66 -31.20
N LYS A 70 -14.64 -4.50 -31.03
CA LYS A 70 -15.64 -4.76 -32.10
C LYS A 70 -16.49 -3.54 -32.44
N LEU A 71 -16.83 -2.70 -31.44
CA LEU A 71 -17.56 -1.45 -31.67
C LEU A 71 -16.67 -0.41 -32.37
N ARG A 72 -15.36 -0.38 -32.07
CA ARG A 72 -14.38 0.44 -32.81
C ARG A 72 -14.24 -0.03 -34.26
N ASP A 73 -14.09 -1.33 -34.49
CA ASP A 73 -13.89 -1.87 -35.83
C ASP A 73 -15.14 -1.65 -36.72
N ALA A 74 -16.35 -1.74 -36.15
CA ALA A 74 -17.60 -1.48 -36.88
C ALA A 74 -17.93 0.02 -37.12
N LEU A 75 -17.17 0.95 -36.54
CA LEU A 75 -17.33 2.40 -36.73
C LEU A 75 -16.34 2.99 -37.75
N TYR A 76 -15.33 2.21 -38.15
CA TYR A 76 -14.29 2.60 -39.12
C TYR A 76 -14.26 1.72 -40.38
N GLU A 77 -15.24 0.82 -40.55
CA GLU A 77 -15.64 0.26 -41.85
C GLU A 77 -16.86 1.01 -42.39
#